data_AF-A0A1V5JP79-F1
#
_entry.id   AF-A0A1V5JP79-F1
#
_cell.length_a   1.000
_cell.length_b   1.000
_cell.length_c   1.000
_cell.angle_alpha   90.00
_cell.angle_beta   90.00
_cell.angle_gamma   90.00
#
_symmetry.space_group_name_H-M   'P 1'
#
loop_
_entity.id
_entity.type
_entity.pdbx_description
1 polymer ?
#
loop_
_entity_poly.entity_id
_entity_poly.type
_entity_poly.pdbx_seq_one_letter_code
_entity_poly.pdbx_strand_id
1 'polypeptide(L)'
;MRRLFIAFGYGQPSGATGCAPEASGTLATRLSGVHALHFLGWGSPRTRVTAAQVLVATAAFGNGGKLLRPFCPPGEPRMRGLLDDPEATAAVRRALHRVVTAGRGKPAAVPGCQVFGKTGSVVDALTGRRLGVFAGFTEGLGRDVALVVVVEGASSDRAAALAGKLIRELRKALGGPGQDKKGGRKSP
;
A
#
# COMPACT_ATOMS: atom_id res chain seq x y z
N MET A 1 21.17 -2.79 3.65
CA MET A 1 20.01 -1.88 3.83
C MET A 1 19.69 -1.04 2.61
N ARG A 2 20.52 -0.09 2.16
CA ARG A 2 20.19 0.77 0.99
C ARG A 2 19.80 -0.02 -0.27
N ARG A 3 20.49 -1.12 -0.56
CA ARG A 3 20.16 -2.03 -1.67
C ARG A 3 18.75 -2.61 -1.58
N LEU A 4 18.26 -2.93 -0.37
CA LEU A 4 16.90 -3.44 -0.17
C LEU A 4 15.86 -2.38 -0.55
N PHE A 5 16.05 -1.12 -0.12
CA PHE A 5 15.15 -0.03 -0.48
C PHE A 5 15.13 0.24 -1.98
N ILE A 6 16.30 0.17 -2.63
CA ILE A 6 16.41 0.28 -4.10
C ILE A 6 15.67 -0.89 -4.78
N ALA A 7 15.78 -2.10 -4.24
CA ALA A 7 15.05 -3.26 -4.75
C ALA A 7 13.53 -3.08 -4.67
N PHE A 8 13.01 -2.40 -3.64
CA PHE A 8 11.61 -1.98 -3.55
C PHE A 8 11.23 -0.82 -4.50
N GLY A 9 12.18 -0.27 -5.26
CA GLY A 9 11.94 0.83 -6.20
C GLY A 9 12.05 2.23 -5.58
N TYR A 10 12.49 2.36 -4.33
CA TYR A 10 12.68 3.67 -3.69
C TYR A 10 13.92 4.40 -4.23
N GLY A 11 13.90 5.74 -4.15
CA GLY A 11 15.00 6.61 -4.57
C GLY A 11 15.04 6.91 -6.07
N GLN A 12 14.00 6.53 -6.80
CA GLN A 12 13.78 6.81 -8.22
C GLN A 12 12.27 6.88 -8.46
N PRO A 13 11.78 7.62 -9.48
CA PRO A 13 10.35 7.68 -9.75
C PRO A 13 9.73 6.29 -9.92
N SER A 14 8.45 6.14 -9.59
CA SER A 14 7.68 4.89 -9.72
C SER A 14 7.61 4.40 -11.19
N GLY A 15 7.92 5.29 -12.14
CA GLY A 15 7.81 5.04 -13.57
C GLY A 15 6.37 5.15 -14.06
N ALA A 16 5.51 5.83 -13.29
CA ALA A 16 4.13 6.08 -13.65
C ALA A 16 4.03 6.81 -14.99
N THR A 17 3.20 6.31 -15.90
CA THR A 17 2.98 6.91 -17.22
C THR A 17 1.57 7.51 -17.32
N GLY A 18 1.46 8.69 -17.95
CA GLY A 18 0.21 9.42 -18.11
C GLY A 18 -0.40 9.96 -16.80
N CYS A 19 0.43 10.01 -15.75
CA CYS A 19 0.15 10.73 -14.50
C CYS A 19 1.01 12.00 -14.43
N ALA A 20 0.72 12.86 -13.44
CA ALA A 20 1.56 14.02 -13.16
C ALA A 20 3.02 13.60 -12.82
N PRO A 21 4.02 14.47 -13.05
CA PRO A 21 5.41 14.20 -12.71
C PRO A 21 5.60 13.82 -11.24
N GLU A 22 6.47 12.86 -10.99
CA GLU A 22 6.76 12.33 -9.66
C GLU A 22 8.21 12.61 -9.26
N ALA A 23 8.43 13.08 -8.03
CA ALA A 23 9.76 13.22 -7.48
C ALA A 23 10.46 11.87 -7.26
N SER A 24 11.78 11.82 -7.39
CA SER A 24 12.58 10.61 -7.13
C SER A 24 12.66 10.22 -5.66
N GLY A 25 12.28 11.10 -4.74
CA GLY A 25 12.55 10.93 -3.31
C GLY A 25 14.04 11.05 -2.97
N THR A 26 14.41 10.62 -1.78
CA THR A 26 15.79 10.63 -1.29
C THR A 26 16.02 9.41 -0.43
N LEU A 27 17.10 8.68 -0.66
CA LEU A 27 17.53 7.58 0.21
C LEU A 27 18.80 7.99 0.95
N ALA A 28 18.85 7.71 2.25
CA ALA A 28 20.07 7.89 3.03
C ALA A 28 21.22 7.06 2.43
N THR A 29 22.36 7.71 2.17
CA THR A 29 23.53 7.09 1.52
C THR A 29 24.51 6.47 2.51
N ARG A 30 24.59 7.02 3.73
CA ARG A 30 25.36 6.48 4.85
C ARG A 30 24.45 6.37 6.07
N LEU A 31 24.10 5.15 6.43
CA LEU A 31 23.44 4.84 7.68
C LEU A 31 24.48 4.14 8.56
N SER A 32 24.90 4.78 9.64
CA SER A 32 25.82 4.22 10.63
C SER A 32 25.19 4.28 12.02
N GLY A 33 25.58 3.32 12.88
CA GLY A 33 25.11 3.23 14.27
C GLY A 33 23.58 3.17 14.38
N VAL A 34 23.03 3.89 15.36
CA VAL A 34 21.60 3.91 15.70
C VAL A 34 20.70 4.33 14.53
N HIS A 35 21.21 5.14 13.59
CA HIS A 35 20.45 5.56 12.41
C HIS A 35 20.14 4.41 11.45
N ALA A 36 21.01 3.39 11.36
CA ALA A 36 20.74 2.19 10.57
C ALA A 36 19.63 1.34 11.20
N LEU A 37 19.59 1.25 12.53
CA LEU A 37 18.55 0.53 13.27
C LEU A 37 17.18 1.25 13.20
N HIS A 38 17.16 2.59 13.35
CA HIS A 38 15.96 3.40 13.16
C HIS A 38 15.37 3.21 11.74
N PHE A 39 16.24 3.19 10.73
CA PHE A 39 15.86 3.04 9.33
C PHE A 39 15.13 1.72 9.03
N LEU A 40 15.45 0.64 9.75
CA LEU A 40 14.79 -0.66 9.58
C LEU A 40 13.34 -0.70 10.09
N GLY A 41 13.02 0.07 11.14
CA GLY A 41 11.72 -0.04 11.83
C GLY A 41 10.80 1.18 11.73
N TRP A 42 11.38 2.37 11.68
CA TRP A 42 10.66 3.64 11.86
C TRP A 42 10.89 4.64 10.72
N GLY A 43 11.71 4.27 9.73
CA GLY A 43 12.18 5.18 8.68
C GLY A 43 13.35 6.05 9.14
N SER A 44 13.73 7.03 8.33
CA SER A 44 14.80 7.98 8.64
C SER A 44 14.38 9.39 8.24
N PRO A 45 14.71 10.43 9.03
CA PRO A 45 14.54 11.83 8.61
C PRO A 45 15.25 12.16 7.29
N ARG A 46 16.29 11.38 6.95
CA ARG A 46 17.09 11.54 5.73
C ARG A 46 16.57 10.69 4.57
N THR A 47 15.42 10.04 4.73
CA THR A 47 14.78 9.26 3.67
C THR A 47 13.38 9.76 3.40
N ARG A 48 13.14 10.08 2.13
CA ARG A 48 11.87 10.59 1.63
C ARG A 48 11.45 9.71 0.48
N VAL A 49 10.21 9.25 0.54
CA VAL A 49 9.61 8.44 -0.52
C VAL A 49 8.26 9.03 -0.87
N THR A 50 7.85 8.88 -2.12
CA THR A 50 6.54 9.34 -2.58
C THR A 50 5.47 8.31 -2.26
N ALA A 51 4.20 8.75 -2.22
CA ALA A 51 3.08 7.82 -2.07
C ALA A 51 3.02 6.79 -3.22
N ALA A 52 3.39 7.19 -4.45
CA ALA A 52 3.44 6.28 -5.60
C ALA A 52 4.54 5.22 -5.48
N GLN A 53 5.74 5.57 -4.97
CA GLN A 53 6.76 4.58 -4.64
C GLN A 53 6.28 3.60 -3.56
N VAL A 54 5.64 4.09 -2.50
CA VAL A 54 5.07 3.24 -1.44
C VAL A 54 3.99 2.33 -2.01
N LEU A 55 3.15 2.84 -2.91
CA LEU A 55 2.10 2.07 -3.56
C LEU A 55 2.68 0.90 -4.37
N VAL A 56 3.71 1.15 -5.20
CA VAL A 56 4.35 0.10 -6.01
C VAL A 56 4.99 -0.97 -5.12
N ALA A 57 5.72 -0.57 -4.08
CA ALA A 57 6.31 -1.51 -3.13
C ALA A 57 5.24 -2.31 -2.36
N THR A 58 4.13 -1.69 -1.99
CA THR A 58 3.02 -2.34 -1.29
C THR A 58 2.28 -3.33 -2.20
N ALA A 59 2.02 -2.93 -3.45
CA ALA A 59 1.34 -3.76 -4.44
C ALA A 59 2.15 -5.04 -4.78
N ALA A 60 3.48 -4.97 -4.73
CA ALA A 60 4.34 -6.13 -4.95
C ALA A 60 4.01 -7.29 -3.99
N PHE A 61 3.65 -7.02 -2.74
CA PHE A 61 3.24 -8.07 -1.81
C PHE A 61 1.89 -8.70 -2.18
N GLY A 62 1.02 -7.99 -2.90
CA GLY A 62 -0.27 -8.48 -3.37
C GLY A 62 -0.20 -9.28 -4.67
N ASN A 63 0.80 -9.06 -5.52
CA ASN A 63 0.83 -9.56 -6.91
C ASN A 63 2.00 -10.54 -7.19
N GLY A 64 2.50 -11.23 -6.17
CA GLY A 64 3.58 -12.22 -6.31
C GLY A 64 4.98 -11.62 -6.45
N GLY A 65 5.23 -10.47 -5.81
CA GLY A 65 6.53 -9.81 -5.76
C GLY A 65 6.81 -8.86 -6.93
N LYS A 66 5.86 -8.66 -7.85
CA LYS A 66 6.09 -7.91 -9.10
C LYS A 66 5.96 -6.41 -8.86
N LEU A 67 7.06 -5.69 -9.05
CA LEU A 67 7.04 -4.23 -9.08
C LEU A 67 6.58 -3.80 -10.47
N LEU A 68 5.33 -3.35 -10.56
CA LEU A 68 4.72 -2.89 -11.81
C LEU A 68 4.78 -1.36 -11.91
N ARG A 69 4.93 -0.84 -13.13
CA ARG A 69 4.81 0.59 -13.41
C ARG A 69 3.33 0.98 -13.39
N PRO A 70 2.91 1.98 -12.58
CA PRO A 70 1.55 2.50 -12.65
C PRO A 70 1.29 3.17 -14.01
N PHE A 71 0.03 3.18 -14.46
CA PHE A 71 -0.33 3.84 -15.72
C PHE A 71 -1.75 4.40 -15.64
N CYS A 72 -1.96 5.55 -16.26
CA CYS A 72 -3.28 6.16 -16.48
C CYS A 72 -3.28 6.79 -17.89
N PRO A 73 -4.23 6.47 -18.79
CA PRO A 73 -5.35 5.54 -18.63
C PRO A 73 -4.91 4.06 -18.54
N PRO A 74 -5.83 3.11 -18.28
CA PRO A 74 -5.53 1.68 -18.24
C PRO A 74 -4.83 1.18 -19.52
N GLY A 75 -3.86 0.28 -19.37
CA GLY A 75 -3.05 -0.28 -20.44
C GLY A 75 -2.29 -1.53 -19.99
N GLU A 76 -1.27 -1.93 -20.75
CA GLU A 76 -0.52 -3.16 -20.48
C GLU A 76 0.45 -2.99 -19.29
N PRO A 77 0.38 -3.86 -18.26
CA PRO A 77 1.29 -3.79 -17.12
C PRO A 77 2.73 -4.06 -17.52
N ARG A 78 3.63 -3.13 -17.19
CA ARG A 78 5.08 -3.29 -17.40
C ARG A 78 5.78 -3.54 -16.08
N MET A 79 6.48 -4.67 -15.99
CA MET A 79 7.32 -4.99 -14.84
C MET A 79 8.61 -4.16 -14.86
N ARG A 80 9.03 -3.72 -13.69
CA ARG A 80 10.30 -2.98 -13.49
C ARG A 80 11.22 -3.60 -12.44
N GLY A 81 10.77 -4.65 -11.78
CA GLY A 81 11.52 -5.38 -10.76
C GLY A 81 10.71 -6.53 -10.18
N LEU A 82 11.40 -7.40 -9.45
CA LEU A 82 10.84 -8.58 -8.80
C LEU A 82 11.44 -8.73 -7.40
N LEU A 83 10.58 -8.94 -6.41
CA LEU A 83 10.96 -9.39 -5.07
C LEU A 83 10.99 -10.93 -5.10
N ASP A 84 12.14 -11.49 -5.48
CA ASP A 84 12.31 -12.93 -5.70
C ASP A 84 12.62 -13.69 -4.40
N ASP A 85 11.70 -13.55 -3.44
CA ASP A 85 11.74 -14.28 -2.18
C ASP A 85 10.29 -14.58 -1.73
N PRO A 86 9.71 -15.71 -2.18
CA PRO A 86 8.35 -16.08 -1.86
C PRO A 86 8.12 -16.31 -0.37
N GLU A 87 9.12 -16.84 0.35
CA GLU A 87 9.02 -17.14 1.77
C GLU A 87 8.98 -15.83 2.59
N ALA A 88 9.91 -14.91 2.34
CA ALA A 88 9.92 -13.61 2.99
C ALA A 88 8.65 -12.81 2.63
N THR A 89 8.22 -12.85 1.37
CA THR A 89 6.98 -12.20 0.93
C THR A 89 5.77 -12.77 1.68
N ALA A 90 5.66 -14.09 1.81
CA ALA A 90 4.58 -14.73 2.56
C ALA A 90 4.63 -14.36 4.06
N ALA A 91 5.82 -14.29 4.66
CA ALA A 91 6.00 -13.86 6.04
C ALA A 91 5.54 -12.41 6.27
N VAL A 92 5.92 -11.49 5.37
CA VAL A 92 5.49 -10.08 5.42
C VAL A 92 3.99 -9.98 5.24
N ARG A 93 3.39 -10.70 4.29
CA ARG A 93 1.93 -10.74 4.10
C ARG A 93 1.21 -11.17 5.38
N ARG A 94 1.65 -12.24 6.05
CA ARG A 94 1.08 -12.68 7.34
C ARG A 94 1.19 -11.60 8.41
N ALA A 95 2.33 -10.90 8.49
CA ALA A 95 2.53 -9.81 9.44
C ALA A 95 1.59 -8.61 9.16
N LEU A 96 1.46 -8.21 7.89
CA LEU A 96 0.56 -7.13 7.46
C LEU A 96 -0.91 -7.45 7.72
N HIS A 97 -1.32 -8.71 7.53
CA HIS A 97 -2.67 -9.14 7.88
C HIS A 97 -2.91 -9.03 9.40
N ARG A 98 -1.94 -9.49 10.22
CA ARG A 98 -2.02 -9.38 11.69
C ARG A 98 -2.09 -7.93 12.17
N VAL A 99 -1.46 -6.98 11.50
CA VAL A 99 -1.58 -5.55 11.86
C VAL A 99 -3.02 -5.08 11.75
N VAL A 100 -3.76 -5.55 10.75
CA VAL A 100 -5.16 -5.15 10.51
C VAL A 100 -6.12 -5.96 11.38
N THR A 101 -5.85 -7.24 11.67
CA THR A 101 -6.76 -8.06 12.49
C THR A 101 -6.54 -7.92 13.99
N ALA A 102 -5.28 -7.74 14.42
CA ALA A 102 -4.89 -7.75 15.83
C ALA A 102 -4.11 -6.51 16.28
N GLY A 103 -3.67 -5.64 15.36
CA GLY A 103 -2.81 -4.49 15.68
C GLY A 103 -3.45 -3.11 15.51
N ARG A 104 -2.60 -2.10 15.28
CA ARG A 104 -3.02 -0.70 15.07
C ARG A 104 -3.74 -0.45 13.74
N GLY A 105 -3.75 -1.42 12.83
CA GLY A 105 -4.44 -1.32 11.54
C GLY A 105 -5.93 -1.68 11.60
N LYS A 106 -6.45 -2.11 12.77
CA LYS A 106 -7.86 -2.51 12.95
C LYS A 106 -8.91 -1.59 12.32
N PRO A 107 -8.79 -0.25 12.35
CA PRO A 107 -9.77 0.62 11.71
C PRO A 107 -9.90 0.44 10.18
N ALA A 108 -8.89 -0.16 9.52
CA ALA A 108 -8.92 -0.48 8.10
C ALA A 108 -9.61 -1.82 7.77
N ALA A 109 -9.93 -2.64 8.77
CA ALA A 109 -10.57 -3.94 8.56
C ALA A 109 -11.97 -3.77 7.93
N VAL A 110 -12.29 -4.65 6.99
CA VAL A 110 -13.59 -4.70 6.31
C VAL A 110 -14.10 -6.15 6.34
N PRO A 111 -15.26 -6.43 6.98
CA PRO A 111 -15.81 -7.78 7.03
C PRO A 111 -15.98 -8.38 5.63
N GLY A 112 -15.55 -9.63 5.41
CA GLY A 112 -15.65 -10.29 4.11
C GLY A 112 -14.62 -9.85 3.05
N CYS A 113 -13.59 -9.10 3.45
CA CYS A 113 -12.42 -8.80 2.62
C CYS A 113 -11.15 -9.01 3.45
N GLN A 114 -10.14 -9.64 2.87
CA GLN A 114 -8.83 -9.75 3.52
C GLN A 114 -8.07 -8.45 3.26
N VAL A 115 -7.71 -7.76 4.34
CA VAL A 115 -6.99 -6.47 4.27
C VAL A 115 -5.61 -6.64 4.89
N PHE A 116 -4.59 -6.30 4.12
CA PHE A 116 -3.18 -6.38 4.50
C PHE A 116 -2.64 -4.96 4.53
N GLY A 117 -2.06 -4.50 5.64
CA GLY A 117 -1.50 -3.15 5.62
C GLY A 117 -0.77 -2.74 6.87
N LYS A 118 -0.15 -1.57 6.78
CA LYS A 118 0.64 -0.98 7.86
C LYS A 118 0.29 0.48 8.05
N THR A 119 0.24 0.86 9.32
CA THR A 119 0.11 2.25 9.78
C THR A 119 1.47 2.94 9.91
N GLY A 120 1.54 4.21 9.54
CA GLY A 120 2.70 5.08 9.71
C GLY A 120 2.30 6.44 10.28
N SER A 121 3.14 7.01 11.13
CA SER A 121 3.04 8.40 11.58
C SER A 121 4.36 9.07 11.27
N VAL A 122 4.31 10.06 10.40
CA VAL A 122 5.50 10.78 9.91
C VAL A 122 5.33 12.25 10.24
N VAL A 123 6.43 12.97 10.45
CA VAL A 123 6.42 14.44 10.43
C VAL A 123 7.08 14.86 9.13
N ASP A 124 6.38 15.63 8.31
CA ASP A 124 6.92 16.17 7.07
C ASP A 124 8.05 17.15 7.42
N ALA A 125 9.26 16.87 6.93
CA ALA A 125 10.43 17.67 7.23
C ALA A 125 10.40 19.08 6.61
N LEU A 126 9.61 19.31 5.55
CA LEU A 126 9.46 20.62 4.92
C LEU A 126 8.41 21.47 5.61
N THR A 127 7.26 20.87 5.94
CA THR A 127 6.09 21.63 6.45
C THR A 127 5.94 21.54 7.97
N GLY A 128 6.66 20.62 8.63
CA GLY A 128 6.50 20.32 10.05
C GLY A 128 5.19 19.61 10.39
N ARG A 129 4.33 19.34 9.40
CA ARG A 129 3.01 18.75 9.62
C ARG A 129 3.13 17.27 9.93
N ARG A 130 2.31 16.80 10.86
CA ARG A 130 2.12 15.36 11.07
C ARG A 130 1.36 14.76 9.88
N LEU A 131 1.80 13.61 9.41
CA LEU A 131 1.17 12.80 8.37
C LEU A 131 0.75 11.46 8.98
N GLY A 132 -0.56 11.20 8.96
CA GLY A 132 -1.11 9.87 9.19
C GLY A 132 -1.07 9.08 7.90
N VAL A 133 -0.49 7.89 7.92
CA VAL A 133 -0.33 7.04 6.73
C VAL A 133 -0.91 5.66 6.97
N PHE A 134 -1.62 5.13 5.98
CA PHE A 134 -1.93 3.72 5.85
C PHE A 134 -1.54 3.26 4.44
N ALA A 135 -0.71 2.22 4.35
CA ALA A 135 -0.40 1.56 3.09
C ALA A 135 -0.84 0.11 3.18
N GLY A 136 -1.54 -0.38 2.16
CA GLY A 136 -2.03 -1.75 2.18
C GLY A 136 -2.53 -2.23 0.83
N PHE A 137 -2.94 -3.49 0.81
CA PHE A 137 -3.62 -4.14 -0.30
C PHE A 137 -4.72 -5.06 0.22
N THR A 138 -5.57 -5.51 -0.70
CA THR A 138 -6.78 -6.25 -0.39
C THR A 138 -6.91 -7.47 -1.28
N GLU A 139 -7.56 -8.50 -0.74
CA GLU A 139 -8.00 -9.67 -1.48
C GLU A 139 -9.50 -9.91 -1.22
N GLY A 140 -10.22 -10.34 -2.26
CA GLY A 140 -11.66 -10.65 -2.16
C GLY A 140 -12.62 -9.47 -2.37
N LEU A 141 -12.19 -8.36 -2.97
CA LEU A 141 -13.06 -7.26 -3.40
C LEU A 141 -13.72 -7.48 -4.78
N GLY A 142 -13.54 -8.64 -5.40
CA GLY A 142 -13.83 -8.88 -6.83
C GLY A 142 -12.62 -8.58 -7.73
N ARG A 143 -11.76 -7.64 -7.31
CA ARG A 143 -10.40 -7.44 -7.84
C ARG A 143 -9.47 -7.08 -6.68
N ASP A 144 -8.23 -7.55 -6.73
CA ASP A 144 -7.24 -7.18 -5.71
C ASP A 144 -6.82 -5.71 -5.91
N VAL A 145 -6.82 -4.93 -4.84
CA VAL A 145 -6.52 -3.49 -4.88
C VAL A 145 -5.43 -3.17 -3.87
N ALA A 146 -4.40 -2.44 -4.32
CA ALA A 146 -3.42 -1.79 -3.47
C ALA A 146 -3.74 -0.30 -3.31
N LEU A 147 -3.48 0.28 -2.13
CA LEU A 147 -3.80 1.67 -1.81
C LEU A 147 -2.81 2.26 -0.80
N VAL A 148 -2.63 3.56 -0.89
CA VAL A 148 -1.92 4.37 0.10
C VAL A 148 -2.80 5.57 0.45
N VAL A 149 -3.11 5.74 1.73
CA VAL A 149 -3.86 6.87 2.27
C VAL A 149 -2.91 7.70 3.11
N VAL A 150 -2.75 8.97 2.74
CA VAL A 150 -1.98 9.97 3.48
C VAL A 150 -2.94 11.06 3.93
N VAL A 151 -2.87 11.42 5.21
CA VAL A 151 -3.74 12.44 5.81
C VAL A 151 -2.86 13.44 6.55
N GLU A 152 -2.82 14.67 6.05
CA GLU A 152 -2.12 15.76 6.72
C GLU A 152 -2.83 16.18 8.02
N GLY A 153 -2.05 16.54 9.04
CA GLY A 153 -2.54 16.98 10.34
C GLY A 153 -3.20 15.88 11.18
N ALA A 154 -3.12 14.61 10.78
CA ALA A 154 -3.87 13.53 11.43
C ALA A 154 -2.98 12.38 11.94
N SER A 155 -3.59 11.52 12.77
CA SER A 155 -2.96 10.28 13.25
C SER A 155 -3.00 9.16 12.21
N SER A 156 -2.16 8.14 12.39
CA SER A 156 -2.23 6.93 11.59
C SER A 156 -3.57 6.20 11.70
N ASP A 157 -4.25 6.31 12.85
CA ASP A 157 -5.53 5.64 13.08
C ASP A 157 -6.63 6.29 12.24
N ARG A 158 -6.58 7.61 12.06
CA ARG A 158 -7.45 8.34 11.11
C ARG A 158 -7.21 7.87 9.68
N ALA A 159 -5.95 7.72 9.27
CA ALA A 159 -5.60 7.21 7.94
C ALA A 159 -6.10 5.77 7.73
N ALA A 160 -5.94 4.89 8.72
CA ALA A 160 -6.48 3.53 8.68
C ALA A 160 -8.02 3.52 8.61
N ALA A 161 -8.71 4.38 9.37
CA ALA A 161 -10.16 4.47 9.33
C ALA A 161 -10.67 4.96 7.96
N LEU A 162 -9.97 5.91 7.34
CA LEU A 162 -10.26 6.36 5.97
C LEU A 162 -9.98 5.28 4.94
N ALA A 163 -8.89 4.51 5.09
CA ALA A 163 -8.63 3.34 4.26
C ALA A 163 -9.76 2.31 4.36
N GLY A 164 -10.25 2.01 5.57
CA GLY A 164 -11.39 1.10 5.76
C GLY A 164 -12.68 1.62 5.10
N LYS A 165 -12.92 2.93 5.13
CA LYS A 165 -14.04 3.56 4.40
C LYS A 165 -13.87 3.40 2.89
N LEU A 166 -12.69 3.72 2.36
CA LEU A 166 -12.39 3.58 0.93
C LEU A 166 -12.56 2.13 0.46
N ILE A 167 -12.04 1.15 1.21
CA ILE A 167 -12.15 -0.28 0.87
C ILE A 167 -13.63 -0.70 0.83
N ARG A 168 -14.48 -0.22 1.76
CA ARG A 168 -15.92 -0.49 1.72
C ARG A 168 -16.60 0.08 0.47
N GLU A 169 -16.25 1.30 0.07
CA GLU A 169 -16.81 1.89 -1.14
C GLU A 169 -16.32 1.19 -2.41
N LEU A 170 -15.03 0.84 -2.46
CA LEU A 170 -14.47 0.03 -3.55
C LEU A 170 -15.16 -1.33 -3.64
N ARG A 171 -15.47 -1.98 -2.51
CA ARG A 171 -16.21 -3.24 -2.53
C ARG A 171 -17.58 -3.10 -3.17
N LYS A 172 -18.31 -2.02 -2.86
CA LYS A 172 -19.63 -1.76 -3.46
C LYS A 172 -19.50 -1.49 -4.96
N ALA A 173 -18.49 -0.73 -5.37
CA ALA A 173 -18.25 -0.38 -6.77
C ALA A 173 -17.77 -1.56 -7.63
N LEU A 174 -16.93 -2.43 -7.05
CA LEU A 174 -16.35 -3.61 -7.73
C LEU A 174 -17.24 -4.85 -7.61
N GLY A 175 -18.20 -4.86 -6.69
CA GLY A 175 -19.09 -5.98 -6.37
C GLY A 175 -20.34 -6.13 -7.25
N GLY A 176 -20.28 -5.86 -8.56
CA GLY A 176 -21.37 -6.19 -9.51
C GLY A 176 -20.82 -6.60 -10.90
N PRO A 177 -21.39 -7.62 -11.59
CA PRO A 177 -22.84 -7.86 -11.71
C PRO A 177 -23.37 -9.14 -11.01
N GLY A 178 -24.65 -9.09 -10.59
CA GLY A 178 -25.46 -10.28 -10.26
C GLY A 178 -25.94 -10.39 -8.80
N GLN A 179 -27.01 -9.67 -8.44
CA GLN A 179 -28.02 -10.32 -7.60
C GLN A 179 -28.77 -11.27 -8.53
N ASP A 180 -28.54 -12.58 -8.38
CA ASP A 180 -29.47 -13.57 -8.88
C ASP A 180 -30.84 -13.26 -8.27
N LYS A 181 -31.76 -12.79 -9.11
CA LYS A 181 -33.19 -12.85 -8.83
C LYS A 181 -33.50 -14.32 -8.57
N LYS A 182 -33.57 -14.71 -7.29
CA LYS A 182 -34.13 -16.00 -6.87
C LYS A 182 -35.41 -16.24 -7.66
N GLY A 183 -35.43 -17.37 -8.34
CA GLY A 183 -36.48 -17.77 -9.27
C GLY A 183 -37.86 -17.72 -8.61
N GLY A 184 -38.72 -16.88 -9.16
CA GLY A 184 -40.15 -17.05 -9.12
C GLY A 184 -40.59 -17.71 -10.42
N ARG A 185 -40.43 -19.03 -10.52
CA ARG A 185 -41.10 -19.82 -11.56
C ARG A 185 -42.59 -19.84 -11.19
N LYS A 186 -43.38 -18.94 -11.74
CA LYS A 186 -44.81 -19.19 -11.96
C LYS A 186 -44.95 -19.87 -13.30
N SER A 187 -45.56 -21.04 -13.28
CA SER A 187 -46.03 -21.79 -14.44
C SER A 187 -47.39 -22.38 -14.04
N PRO A 188 -48.24 -22.66 -15.02
CA PRO A 188 -49.26 -21.76 -15.59
C PRO A 188 -50.48 -21.53 -14.68
#